data_AF-A0A350G698-F1
#
_entry.id   AF-A0A350G698-F1
#
_cell.length_a   1.000
_cell.length_b   1.000
_cell.length_c   1.000
_cell.angle_alpha   90.00
_cell.angle_beta   90.00
_cell.angle_gamma   90.00
#
_symmetry.space_group_name_H-M   'P 1'
#
loop_
_entity.id
_entity.type
_entity.pdbx_description
1 polymer ?
#
loop_
_entity_poly.entity_id
_entity_poly.type
_entity_poly.pdbx_seq_one_letter_code
_entity_poly.pdbx_strand_id
1 'polypeptide(L)' 'MKKNPWIAAVLNFFFMGLGTLYIGRRKLTGAGLTLAAIALTYVELQLQAAAPALYPIMFGAVFVANTVLAIDGYNEAKM' A
#
# COMPACT_ATOMS: atom_id res chain seq x y z
N MET A 1 -12.71 15.92 11.43
CA MET A 1 -11.84 16.75 10.58
C MET A 1 -11.68 16.07 9.23
N LYS A 2 -11.87 16.80 8.13
CA LYS A 2 -11.60 16.28 6.79
C LYS A 2 -10.09 16.07 6.64
N LYS A 3 -9.68 14.86 6.30
CA LYS A 3 -8.26 14.50 6.16
C LYS A 3 -7.76 14.93 4.79
N ASN A 4 -6.46 15.22 4.64
CA ASN A 4 -5.93 15.65 3.34
C ASN A 4 -5.89 14.46 2.37
N PRO A 5 -6.61 14.50 1.23
CA PRO A 5 -6.65 13.39 0.27
C PRO A 5 -5.29 13.03 -0.31
N TRP A 6 -4.44 14.02 -0.56
CA TRP A 6 -3.10 13.79 -1.10
C TRP A 6 -2.21 13.07 -0.11
N ILE A 7 -2.32 13.39 1.18
CA ILE A 7 -1.58 12.70 2.23
C ILE A 7 -2.03 11.24 2.31
N ALA A 8 -3.34 10.97 2.26
CA ALA A 8 -3.86 9.60 2.25
C ALA A 8 -3.35 8.81 1.02
N ALA A 9 -3.36 9.43 -0.16
CA ALA A 9 -2.89 8.81 -1.39
C ALA A 9 -1.39 8.46 -1.33
N VAL A 10 -0.55 9.45 -0.97
CA VAL A 10 0.91 9.29 -0.87
C VAL A 10 1.26 8.23 0.16
N LEU A 11 0.60 8.26 1.33
CA LEU A 11 0.81 7.24 2.34
C LEU A 11 0.48 5.84 1.83
N ASN A 12 -0.67 5.63 1.17
CA ASN A 12 -1.02 4.30 0.64
C ASN A 12 -0.16 3.87 -0.56
N PHE A 13 0.37 4.80 -1.35
CA PHE A 13 1.22 4.50 -2.49
C PHE A 13 2.60 3.96 -2.05
N PHE A 14 3.21 4.58 -1.03
CA PHE A 14 4.52 4.15 -0.53
C PHE A 14 4.42 3.10 0.57
N PHE A 15 3.36 3.16 1.38
CA PHE A 15 3.18 2.34 2.56
C PHE A 15 1.75 1.82 2.62
N MET A 16 1.56 0.64 2.02
CA MET A 16 0.26 -0.01 1.90
C MET A 16 -0.49 -0.02 3.24
N GLY A 17 -1.64 0.66 3.31
CA GLY A 17 -2.49 0.73 4.51
C GLY A 17 -2.28 1.94 5.42
N LEU A 18 -1.16 2.67 5.34
CA LEU A 18 -0.94 3.85 6.19
C LEU A 18 -1.90 5.00 5.87
N GLY A 19 -2.27 5.18 4.60
CA GLY A 19 -3.28 6.17 4.20
C GLY A 19 -4.65 5.82 4.77
N THR A 20 -5.01 4.53 4.73
CA THR A 20 -6.25 4.01 5.33
C THR A 20 -6.26 4.18 6.86
N LEU A 21 -5.13 3.97 7.53
CA LEU A 21 -4.98 4.25 8.98
C LEU A 21 -5.07 5.75 9.29
N TYR A 22 -4.45 6.60 8.47
CA TYR A 22 -4.49 8.06 8.62
C TYR A 22 -5.92 8.62 8.53
N ILE A 23 -6.73 8.06 7.63
CA ILE A 23 -8.16 8.39 7.51
C ILE A 23 -8.91 7.90 8.75
N GLY A 24 -8.62 6.68 9.21
CA GLY A 24 -9.10 6.15 10.48
C GLY A 24 -10.51 5.53 10.44
N ARG A 25 -11.16 5.45 9.28
CA ARG A 25 -12.46 4.77 9.09
C ARG A 25 -12.33 3.25 9.15
N ARG A 26 -11.32 2.68 8.48
CA ARG A 26 -11.12 1.23 8.33
C ARG A 26 -9.80 0.78 8.96
N LYS A 27 -9.67 0.96 10.28
CA LYS A 27 -8.39 0.75 11.00
C LYS A 27 -7.85 -0.68 10.88
N LEU A 28 -8.70 -1.69 10.98
CA LEU A 28 -8.30 -3.09 10.84
C LEU A 28 -7.76 -3.39 9.43
N THR A 29 -8.44 -2.88 8.39
CA THR A 29 -7.97 -2.99 7.00
C THR A 29 -6.62 -2.32 6.83
N GLY A 30 -6.45 -1.10 7.34
CA GLY A 30 -5.17 -0.39 7.26
C GLY A 30 -4.03 -1.13 7.98
N ALA A 31 -4.28 -1.67 9.17
CA ALA A 31 -3.29 -2.46 9.92
C ALA A 31 -2.96 -3.78 9.19
N GLY A 32 -3.96 -4.49 8.68
CA GLY A 32 -3.78 -5.72 7.91
C GLY A 32 -2.98 -5.50 6.63
N LEU A 33 -3.27 -4.43 5.87
CA LEU A 33 -2.51 -4.05 4.68
C LEU A 33 -1.05 -3.70 5.03
N THR A 34 -0.82 -3.02 6.16
CA THR A 34 0.53 -2.69 6.62
C THR A 34 1.31 -3.94 6.97
N LEU A 35 0.71 -4.88 7.70
CA LEU A 35 1.32 -6.18 8.01
C LEU A 35 1.59 -7.01 6.76
N ALA A 36 0.65 -7.02 5.80
CA ALA A 36 0.82 -7.69 4.52
C ALA A 36 1.98 -7.09 3.72
N ALA A 37 2.14 -5.77 3.71
CA ALA A 37 3.27 -5.10 3.05
C ALA A 37 4.61 -5.52 3.68
N ILE A 38 4.71 -5.55 5.01
CA ILE A 38 5.92 -6.01 5.71
C ILE A 38 6.28 -7.44 5.30
N ALA A 39 5.30 -8.35 5.32
CA ALA A 39 5.49 -9.73 4.90
C ALA A 39 5.89 -9.83 3.41
N LEU A 40 5.30 -9.00 2.55
CA LEU A 40 5.59 -8.98 1.12
C LEU A 40 7.01 -8.48 0.85
N THR A 41 7.47 -7.45 1.55
CA THR A 41 8.87 -6.97 1.47
C THR A 41 9.86 -8.05 1.87
N TYR A 42 9.55 -8.85 2.90
CA TYR A 42 10.38 -9.99 3.26
C TYR A 42 10.47 -11.00 2.10
N VAL A 43 9.34 -11.34 1.47
CA VAL A 43 9.30 -12.26 0.32
C VAL A 43 10.02 -11.68 -0.89
N GLU A 44 9.86 -10.40 -1.16
CA GLU A 44 10.50 -9.66 -2.25
C GLU A 44 12.02 -9.79 -2.22
N LEU A 45 12.64 -9.56 -1.05
CA LEU A 45 14.09 -9.64 -0.89
C LEU A 45 14.62 -11.06 -1.17
N GLN A 46 13.86 -12.08 -0.80
CA GLN A 46 14.21 -13.48 -1.09
C GLN A 46 14.01 -13.80 -2.58
N LEU A 47 12.93 -13.30 -3.20
CA LEU A 47 12.64 -13.51 -4.61
C LEU A 47 13.70 -12.90 -5.51
N GLN A 48 14.23 -11.73 -5.14
CA GLN A 48 15.30 -11.07 -5.87
C GLN A 48 16.55 -11.95 -5.99
N ALA A 49 16.86 -12.74 -4.96
CA ALA A 49 17.98 -13.68 -4.97
C ALA A 49 17.64 -15.02 -5.66
N ALA A 50 16.45 -15.58 -5.37
CA ALA A 50 16.08 -16.93 -5.84
C ALA A 50 15.58 -16.97 -7.29
N ALA A 51 14.88 -15.93 -7.75
CA ALA A 51 14.30 -15.85 -9.09
C ALA A 51 14.29 -14.39 -9.62
N PRO A 52 15.47 -13.81 -9.96
CA PRO A 52 15.59 -12.42 -10.37
C PRO A 52 14.69 -12.03 -11.55
N ALA A 53 14.41 -12.96 -12.46
CA ALA A 53 13.54 -12.73 -13.62
C ALA A 53 12.06 -12.47 -13.23
N LEU A 54 11.61 -12.93 -12.06
CA LEU A 54 10.26 -12.68 -11.55
C LEU A 54 10.14 -11.36 -10.80
N TYR A 55 11.27 -10.76 -10.40
CA TYR A 55 11.28 -9.52 -9.63
C TYR A 55 10.56 -8.35 -10.32
N PRO A 56 10.76 -8.07 -11.63
CA PRO A 56 10.03 -7.00 -12.31
C PRO A 56 8.52 -7.22 -12.37
N ILE A 57 8.07 -8.48 -12.46
CA ILE A 57 6.65 -8.84 -12.48
C ILE A 57 6.03 -8.57 -11.10
N MET A 58 6.70 -9.02 -10.04
CA MET A 58 6.28 -8.77 -8.66
C MET A 58 6.24 -7.27 -8.35
N PHE A 59 7.29 -6.53 -8.74
CA PHE A 59 7.33 -5.06 -8.60
C PHE A 59 6.16 -4.40 -9.34
N GLY A 60 5.90 -4.80 -10.58
CA GLY A 60 4.76 -4.29 -11.36
C GLY A 60 3.42 -4.56 -10.67
N ALA A 61 3.22 -5.75 -10.10
CA ALA A 61 2.01 -6.09 -9.36
C ALA A 61 1.84 -5.22 -8.10
N VAL A 62 2.91 -5.02 -7.32
CA VAL A 62 2.90 -4.14 -6.13
C VAL A 62 2.63 -2.70 -6.51
N PHE A 63 3.27 -2.21 -7.58
CA PHE A 63 3.06 -0.85 -8.08
C PHE A 63 1.58 -0.60 -8.44
N VAL A 64 0.95 -1.53 -9.14
CA VAL A 64 -0.49 -1.46 -9.47
C VAL A 64 -1.33 -1.49 -8.20
N ALA A 65 -1.08 -2.41 -7.27
CA ALA A 65 -1.82 -2.51 -6.02
C ALA A 65 -1.75 -1.22 -5.18
N ASN A 66 -0.55 -0.67 -5.01
CA ASN A 66 -0.32 0.57 -4.28
C ASN A 66 -0.98 1.77 -4.97
N THR A 67 -0.99 1.81 -6.30
CA THR A 67 -1.70 2.85 -7.07
C THR A 67 -3.21 2.80 -6.81
N VAL A 68 -3.81 1.61 -6.83
CA VAL A 68 -5.23 1.43 -6.54
C VAL A 68 -5.56 1.86 -5.11
N LEU A 69 -4.73 1.49 -4.13
CA LEU A 69 -4.91 1.89 -2.74
C LEU A 69 -4.71 3.40 -2.51
N ALA A 70 -3.84 4.02 -3.28
CA ALA A 70 -3.66 5.48 -3.26
C ALA A 70 -4.92 6.20 -3.76
N ILE A 71 -5.52 5.72 -4.85
CA ILE A 71 -6.79 6.24 -5.39
C ILE A 71 -7.93 6.02 -4.39
N ASP A 72 -8.02 4.83 -3.80
CA ASP A 72 -9.03 4.51 -2.78
C ASP A 72 -8.90 5.44 -1.55
N GLY A 73 -7.68 5.59 -1.01
CA GLY A 73 -7.42 6.49 0.10
C GLY A 73 -7.71 7.96 -0.23
N TYR A 74 -7.38 8.41 -1.44
CA TYR A 74 -7.72 9.75 -1.90
C TYR A 74 -9.24 10.00 -1.91
N ASN A 75 -10.00 9.06 -2.48
CA ASN A 75 -11.45 9.16 -2.57
C ASN A 75 -12.10 9.08 -1.18
N GLU A 76 -11.65 8.15 -0.34
CA GLU A 76 -12.18 8.00 1.02
C GLU A 76 -11.88 9.24 1.89
N ALA A 77 -10.75 9.93 1.70
CA ALA A 77 -10.44 11.17 2.41
C ALA A 77 -11.30 12.37 1.95
N LYS A 78 -11.82 12.34 0.71
CA LYS A 78 -12.69 13.40 0.15
C LYS A 78 -14.13 13.34 0.64
N MET A 79 -14.60 12.16 1.06
CA MET A 79 -15.94 11.95 1.60
C MET A 79 -16.07 12.62 2.97
#